data_AF-A0A5C0XR98-F1
#
_entry.id   AF-A0A5C0XR98-F1
#
_cell.length_a   1.000
_cell.length_b   1.000
_cell.length_c   1.000
_cell.angle_alpha   90.00
_cell.angle_beta   90.00
_cell.angle_gamma   90.00
#
_symmetry.space_group_name_H-M   'P 1'
#
loop_
_entity.id
_entity.type
_entity.pdbx_description
1 polymer ?
#
loop_
_entity_poly.entity_id
_entity_poly.type
_entity_poly.pdbx_seq_one_letter_code
_entity_poly.pdbx_strand_id
1 'polypeptide(L)' 'MEVKLLLQRLNVVRRRKEILLLEEARLTRLMRQKKLPNPNVIRILKKEKELILREEAKIIRALKQAGS' A
#
# COMPACT_ATOMS: atom_id res chain seq x y z
N MET A 1 23.66 -7.25 -7.18
CA MET A 1 22.72 -6.60 -8.13
C MET A 1 21.27 -6.71 -7.65
N GLU A 2 20.87 -7.87 -7.12
CA GLU A 2 19.51 -8.19 -6.66
C GLU A 2 19.00 -7.34 -5.48
N VAL A 3 19.83 -7.06 -4.47
CA VAL A 3 19.46 -6.22 -3.31
C VAL A 3 19.09 -4.79 -3.73
N LYS A 4 19.84 -4.19 -4.67
CA LYS A 4 19.56 -2.84 -5.18
C LYS A 4 18.19 -2.77 -5.86
N LEU A 5 17.83 -3.80 -6.63
CA LEU A 5 16.52 -3.91 -7.28
C LEU A 5 15.38 -4.09 -6.26
N LEU A 6 15.60 -4.92 -5.23
CA LEU A 6 14.64 -5.08 -4.12
C LEU A 6 14.41 -3.78 -3.35
N LEU A 7 15.45 -2.99 -3.10
CA LEU A 7 15.34 -1.68 -2.46
C LEU A 7 14.58 -0.67 -3.34
N GLN A 8 14.83 -0.64 -4.64
CA GLN A 8 14.07 0.18 -5.58
C GLN A 8 12.59 -0.21 -5.59
N ARG A 9 12.29 -1.51 -5.62
CA ARG A 9 10.92 -2.01 -5.57
C ARG A 9 10.24 -1.68 -4.24
N LEU A 10 10.96 -1.77 -3.12
CA LEU A 10 10.45 -1.36 -1.81
C LEU A 10 10.04 0.12 -1.79
N ASN A 11 10.83 1.00 -2.40
CA ASN A 11 10.50 2.43 -2.49
C ASN A 11 9.23 2.67 -3.30
N VAL A 12 9.04 1.95 -4.42
CA VAL A 12 7.80 2.03 -5.21
C VAL A 12 6.60 1.55 -4.39
N VAL A 13 6.73 0.43 -3.68
CA VAL A 13 5.66 -0.14 -2.84
C VAL A 13 5.28 0.82 -1.70
N ARG A 14 6.27 1.44 -1.05
CA ARG A 14 6.04 2.47 -0.01
C ARG A 14 5.29 3.67 -0.56
N ARG A 15 5.68 4.18 -1.72
CA ARG A 15 4.99 5.30 -2.36
C ARG A 15 3.55 4.98 -2.74
N ARG A 16 3.29 3.76 -3.23
CA ARG A 16 1.91 3.30 -3.49
C ARG A 16 1.08 3.20 -2.21
N LYS A 17 1.69 2.71 -1.11
CA LYS A 17 1.06 2.66 0.21
C LYS A 17 0.65 4.05 0.71
N GLU A 18 1.52 5.05 0.56
CA GLU A 18 1.22 6.44 0.92
C GLU A 18 0.00 6.98 0.16
N ILE A 19 -0.07 6.74 -1.15
CA ILE A 19 -1.21 7.15 -1.99
C ILE A 19 -2.52 6.52 -1.48
N LEU A 20 -2.50 5.22 -1.14
CA LEU A 20 -3.69 4.55 -0.58
C LEU A 20 -4.12 5.16 0.75
N LEU A 21 -3.18 5.51 1.62
CA LEU A 21 -3.50 6.14 2.91
C LEU A 21 -4.14 7.52 2.73
N LEU A 22 -3.67 8.31 1.76
CA LEU A 22 -4.28 9.60 1.42
C LEU A 22 -5.71 9.41 0.90
N GLU A 23 -5.94 8.40 0.07
CA GLU A 23 -7.28 8.08 -0.43
C GLU A 23 -8.20 7.58 0.68
N GLU A 24 -7.72 6.76 1.64
CA GLU A 24 -8.48 6.40 2.85
C GLU A 24 -8.87 7.62 3.67
N ALA A 25 -7.94 8.54 3.87
CA ALA A 25 -8.20 9.78 4.59
C ALA A 25 -9.23 10.65 3.86
N ARG A 26 -9.17 10.72 2.52
CA ARG A 26 -10.15 11.42 1.68
C ARG A 26 -11.54 10.81 1.81
N LEU A 27 -11.66 9.48 1.69
CA LEU A 27 -12.93 8.76 1.84
C LEU A 27 -13.50 8.93 3.26
N THR A 28 -12.65 8.85 4.28
CA THR A 28 -13.04 9.10 5.68
C THR A 28 -13.61 10.50 5.86
N ARG A 29 -12.99 11.52 5.26
CA ARG A 29 -13.49 12.89 5.28
C ARG A 29 -14.84 13.01 4.59
N LEU A 30 -15.04 12.37 3.44
CA LEU A 30 -16.32 12.36 2.73
C LEU A 30 -17.44 11.72 3.56
N MET A 31 -17.16 10.58 4.20
CA MET A 31 -18.11 9.93 5.11
C MET A 31 -18.51 10.84 6.27
N ARG A 32 -17.55 11.57 6.87
CA ARG A 32 -17.84 12.57 7.92
C ARG A 32 -18.70 13.72 7.43
N GLN A 33 -18.56 14.11 6.16
CA GLN A 33 -19.43 15.12 5.51
C GLN A 33 -20.81 14.55 5.12
N LYS A 34 -21.18 13.35 5.57
CA LYS A 34 -22.41 12.63 5.19
C LYS A 34 -22.55 12.40 3.68
N LYS A 35 -21.45 12.49 2.93
CA LYS A 35 -21.41 12.08 1.52
C LYS A 35 -21.20 10.58 1.50
N LEU A 36 -22.04 9.85 0.79
CA LEU A 36 -21.92 8.39 0.63
C LEU A 36 -20.81 8.10 -0.38
N PRO A 37 -19.62 7.64 0.04
CA PRO A 37 -18.64 7.13 -0.90
C PRO A 37 -19.17 5.86 -1.56
N ASN A 38 -18.82 5.64 -2.83
CA ASN A 38 -19.19 4.43 -3.53
C ASN A 38 -18.60 3.20 -2.79
N PRO A 39 -19.43 2.23 -2.33
CA PRO A 39 -18.96 1.08 -1.57
C PRO A 39 -17.99 0.21 -2.35
N ASN A 40 -18.06 0.21 -3.69
CA ASN A 40 -17.08 -0.47 -4.54
C ASN A 40 -15.69 0.14 -4.43
N VAL A 41 -15.58 1.47 -4.29
CA VAL A 41 -14.30 2.16 -4.14
C VAL A 41 -13.63 1.77 -2.82
N ILE A 42 -14.40 1.72 -1.73
CA ILE A 42 -13.89 1.25 -0.43
C ILE A 42 -13.41 -0.21 -0.52
N ARG A 43 -14.19 -1.07 -1.19
CA ARG A 43 -13.83 -2.49 -1.36
C ARG A 43 -12.55 -2.67 -2.17
N ILE A 44 -12.40 -1.94 -3.28
CA ILE A 44 -11.19 -1.97 -4.12
C ILE A 44 -9.99 -1.47 -3.31
N LEU A 45 -10.15 -0.37 -2.59
CA LEU A 45 -9.07 0.20 -1.79
C LEU A 45 -8.57 -0.78 -0.72
N LYS A 46 -9.48 -1.44 0.00
CA LYS A 46 -9.11 -2.46 1.00
C LYS A 46 -8.32 -3.61 0.37
N LYS A 47 -8.73 -4.09 -0.80
CA LYS A 47 -8.01 -5.15 -1.54
C LYS A 47 -6.62 -4.70 -1.96
N GLU A 48 -6.50 -3.50 -2.52
CA GLU A 48 -5.22 -2.95 -2.96
C GLU A 48 -4.25 -2.76 -1.78
N LYS A 49 -4.76 -2.28 -0.64
CA LYS A 49 -3.99 -2.14 0.60
C LYS A 49 -3.45 -3.48 1.07
N GLU A 50 -4.26 -4.52 1.06
CA GLU A 50 -3.83 -5.86 1.44
C GLU A 50 -2.74 -6.41 0.51
N LEU A 51 -2.89 -6.21 -0.81
CA LEU A 51 -1.89 -6.62 -1.79
C LEU A 51 -0.54 -5.91 -1.59
N ILE A 52 -0.58 -4.59 -1.36
CA ILE A 52 0.62 -3.79 -1.11
C ILE A 52 1.32 -4.23 0.17
N LEU A 53 0.59 -4.47 1.26
CA LEU A 53 1.17 -4.95 2.51
C LEU A 53 1.82 -6.33 2.35
N ARG A 54 1.19 -7.22 1.60
CA ARG A 54 1.75 -8.54 1.28
C ARG A 54 3.03 -8.43 0.43
N GLU A 55 3.04 -7.54 -0.56
CA GLU A 55 4.23 -7.28 -1.39
C GLU A 55 5.37 -6.69 -0.56
N GLU A 56 5.09 -5.68 0.27
CA GLU A 56 6.05 -5.06 1.19
C GLU A 56 6.68 -6.11 2.11
N ALA A 57 5.87 -6.96 2.73
CA ALA A 57 6.33 -8.02 3.61
C ALA A 57 7.22 -9.05 2.88
N LYS A 58 6.90 -9.42 1.63
CA LYS A 58 7.73 -10.31 0.82
C LYS A 58 9.10 -9.70 0.54
N ILE A 59 9.14 -8.42 0.15
CA ILE A 59 10.40 -7.71 -0.15
C ILE A 59 11.26 -7.58 1.11
N ILE A 60 10.65 -7.22 2.25
CA ILE A 60 11.37 -7.12 3.52
C ILE A 60 11.98 -8.46 3.93
N ARG A 61 11.24 -9.57 3.77
CA ARG A 61 11.77 -10.92 4.06
C ARG A 61 12.95 -11.27 3.15
N ALA A 62 12.83 -11.01 1.85
CA ALA A 62 13.93 -11.26 0.90
C ALA A 62 15.17 -10.41 1.23
N LEU A 63 14.99 -9.14 1.58
CA LEU A 63 16.08 -8.26 2.01
C LEU A 63 16.76 -8.74 3.29
N LYS A 64 16.00 -9.24 4.27
CA LYS A 64 16.56 -9.84 5.49
C LYS A 64 17.40 -11.07 5.20
N GLN A 65 16.91 -11.95 4.32
CA GLN A 65 17.63 -13.15 3.90
C GLN A 65 18.90 -12.83 3.10
N ALA A 66 18.88 -11.78 2.28
CA ALA A 66 20.04 -11.37 1.48
C ALA A 66 21.14 -10.64 2.30
N GLY A 67 20.80 -10.16 3.49
CA GLY A 67 21.75 -9.55 4.43
C GLY A 67 22.15 -10.45 5.62
N SER A 68 21.69 -11.70 5.63
CA SER A 68 22.10 -12.75 6.59
C SER A 68 23.14 -13.67 5.98
#